data_AF-A0A7C6RGE5-F1
#
_entry.id   AF-A0A7C6RGE5-F1
#
_cell.length_a   1.000
_cell.length_b   1.000
_cell.length_c   1.000
_cell.angle_alpha   90.00
_cell.angle_beta   90.00
_cell.angle_gamma   90.00
#
_symmetry.space_group_name_H-M   'P 1'
#
loop_
_entity.id
_entity.type
_entity.pdbx_description
1 polymer ?
#
loop_
_entity_poly.entity_id
_entity_poly.type
_entity_poly.pdbx_seq_one_letter_code
_entity_poly.pdbx_strand_id
1 'polypeptide(L)'
;MKGNRARQVRRGCAGAIQAFPATAAAVVTLGERDFNEGDFPVTTYNGRQTGEPAPFDGFIGRDQDLTDTVLAEDFSASWTFNYAPLSISSATLTLGLYDHDSASPGSQVGGFFLDSLDLTGLLNSALEARGGGNAVYNIYTLTLPASTFTTLEDGVANFSLRLVGPTLGGTSGDSVLPKNGAGLDFATLAFNGGDSVSVPEPSSLALLFGSFFSLAALSRRRRSD
;
A
#
# COMPACT_ATOMS: atom_id res chain seq x y z
N MET A 1 -22.01 -17.92 -78.59
CA MET A 1 -22.24 -18.68 -77.33
C MET A 1 -21.27 -18.18 -76.28
N LYS A 2 -21.78 -17.80 -75.10
CA LYS A 2 -21.15 -16.91 -74.10
C LYS A 2 -20.10 -17.64 -73.24
N GLY A 3 -19.14 -16.87 -72.75
CA GLY A 3 -17.87 -17.32 -72.19
C GLY A 3 -17.90 -17.92 -70.78
N ASN A 4 -16.88 -18.75 -70.53
CA ASN A 4 -16.44 -19.22 -69.23
C ASN A 4 -15.92 -18.06 -68.37
N ARG A 5 -16.33 -17.97 -67.10
CA ARG A 5 -15.60 -17.22 -66.07
C ARG A 5 -15.32 -18.11 -64.88
N ALA A 6 -14.02 -18.33 -64.64
CA ALA A 6 -13.48 -18.99 -63.47
C ALA A 6 -13.76 -18.16 -62.21
N ARG A 7 -14.28 -18.81 -61.16
CA ARG A 7 -14.57 -18.22 -59.86
C ARG A 7 -13.29 -18.27 -59.02
N GLN A 8 -12.62 -17.13 -58.89
CA GLN A 8 -11.43 -16.97 -58.05
C GLN A 8 -11.86 -16.94 -56.58
N VAL A 9 -11.58 -18.03 -55.86
CA VAL A 9 -11.78 -18.11 -54.40
C VAL A 9 -10.69 -17.28 -53.74
N ARG A 10 -11.05 -16.09 -53.25
CA ARG A 10 -10.16 -15.26 -52.43
C ARG A 10 -10.01 -15.94 -51.06
N ARG A 11 -8.82 -16.50 -50.81
CA ARG A 11 -8.38 -16.90 -49.47
C ARG A 11 -8.19 -15.62 -48.66
N GLY A 12 -9.08 -15.36 -47.72
CA GLY A 12 -8.89 -14.31 -46.73
C GLY A 12 -7.77 -14.72 -45.78
N CYS A 13 -6.71 -13.94 -45.71
CA CYS A 13 -5.74 -14.02 -44.63
C CYS A 13 -6.48 -13.63 -43.34
N ALA A 14 -6.77 -14.62 -42.49
CA ALA A 14 -7.16 -14.37 -41.12
C ALA A 14 -5.92 -13.84 -40.38
N GLY A 15 -5.83 -12.52 -40.23
CA GLY A 15 -4.87 -11.91 -39.32
C GLY A 15 -5.24 -12.35 -37.90
N ALA A 16 -4.34 -13.08 -37.24
CA ALA A 16 -4.47 -13.36 -35.82
C ALA A 16 -4.46 -12.02 -35.08
N ILE A 17 -5.59 -11.65 -34.48
CA ILE A 17 -5.64 -10.61 -33.47
C ILE A 17 -4.88 -11.19 -32.28
N GLN A 18 -3.63 -10.74 -32.08
CA GLN A 18 -2.93 -11.00 -30.82
C GLN A 18 -3.70 -10.30 -29.71
N ALA A 19 -4.34 -11.08 -28.85
CA ALA A 19 -4.80 -10.58 -27.57
C ALA A 19 -3.56 -10.28 -26.74
N PHE A 20 -3.32 -9.00 -26.44
CA PHE A 20 -2.35 -8.62 -25.44
C PHE A 20 -2.83 -9.16 -24.07
N PRO A 21 -1.94 -9.67 -23.21
CA PRO A 21 -2.33 -10.07 -21.87
C PRO A 21 -2.97 -8.87 -21.17
N ALA A 22 -4.11 -9.10 -20.53
CA ALA A 22 -4.78 -8.07 -19.76
C ALA A 22 -3.88 -7.62 -18.61
N THR A 23 -3.78 -6.32 -18.40
CA THR A 23 -3.13 -5.70 -17.26
C THR A 23 -3.84 -6.20 -16.00
N ALA A 24 -3.15 -6.98 -15.17
CA ALA A 24 -3.59 -7.33 -13.82
C ALA A 24 -3.64 -6.06 -12.96
N ALA A 25 -4.85 -5.59 -12.67
CA ALA A 25 -5.09 -4.60 -11.64
C ALA A 25 -5.35 -5.34 -10.32
N ALA A 26 -4.71 -4.90 -9.23
CA ALA A 26 -5.07 -5.36 -7.90
C ALA A 26 -5.33 -4.17 -6.98
N VAL A 27 -6.24 -4.42 -6.03
CA VAL A 27 -6.64 -3.47 -5.00
C VAL A 27 -6.65 -4.23 -3.69
N VAL A 28 -5.89 -3.75 -2.72
CA VAL A 28 -5.79 -4.32 -1.38
C VAL A 28 -6.20 -3.24 -0.39
N THR A 29 -7.14 -3.56 0.50
CA THR A 29 -7.60 -2.65 1.55
C THR A 29 -7.34 -3.26 2.91
N LEU A 30 -6.84 -2.44 3.84
CA LEU A 30 -6.69 -2.73 5.26
C LEU A 30 -7.57 -1.74 6.05
N GLY A 31 -8.14 -2.21 7.15
CA GLY A 31 -9.19 -1.51 7.90
C GLY A 31 -10.50 -1.42 7.13
N GLU A 32 -11.52 -0.81 7.73
CA GLU A 32 -12.77 -0.43 7.06
C GLU A 32 -12.88 1.09 6.95
N ARG A 33 -13.55 1.56 5.90
CA ARG A 33 -13.84 2.99 5.77
C ARG A 33 -15.10 3.31 6.57
N ASP A 34 -14.95 3.89 7.74
CA ASP A 34 -16.07 4.24 8.61
C ASP A 34 -16.62 5.65 8.39
N PHE A 35 -15.82 6.54 7.79
CA PHE A 35 -16.12 7.96 7.69
C PHE A 35 -16.07 8.50 6.25
N ASN A 36 -16.65 9.69 6.08
CA ASN A 36 -16.62 10.45 4.84
C ASN A 36 -15.73 11.68 4.96
N GLU A 37 -15.21 12.12 3.81
CA GLU A 37 -14.46 13.37 3.70
C GLU A 37 -15.18 14.53 4.38
N GLY A 38 -14.49 15.19 5.33
CA GLY A 38 -15.00 16.33 6.08
C GLY A 38 -15.84 15.98 7.30
N ASP A 39 -15.97 14.70 7.68
CA ASP A 39 -16.61 14.32 8.93
C ASP A 39 -15.82 14.82 10.16
N PHE A 40 -16.52 15.02 11.29
CA PHE A 40 -15.94 15.48 12.56
C PHE A 40 -16.24 14.48 13.71
N PRO A 41 -15.63 13.27 13.70
CA PRO A 41 -16.03 12.17 14.58
C PRO A 41 -15.48 12.23 16.03
N VAL A 42 -15.43 13.42 16.65
CA VAL A 42 -14.77 13.69 17.94
C VAL A 42 -15.06 12.66 19.04
N THR A 43 -16.33 12.25 19.20
CA THR A 43 -16.75 11.31 20.26
C THR A 43 -17.03 9.90 19.75
N THR A 44 -17.04 9.72 18.43
CA THR A 44 -17.47 8.47 17.78
C THR A 44 -16.34 7.70 17.13
N TYR A 45 -15.17 8.32 16.91
CA TYR A 45 -14.05 7.72 16.18
C TYR A 45 -13.67 6.35 16.74
N ASN A 46 -13.21 6.27 18.00
CA ASN A 46 -12.80 5.02 18.64
C ASN A 46 -13.91 3.96 18.73
N GLY A 47 -15.18 4.39 18.81
CA GLY A 47 -16.31 3.47 18.85
C GLY A 47 -16.57 2.77 17.52
N ARG A 48 -16.19 3.39 16.40
CA ARG A 48 -16.28 2.81 15.06
C ARG A 48 -15.14 1.83 14.78
N GLN A 49 -13.94 2.16 15.25
CA GLN A 49 -12.75 1.31 15.11
C GLN A 49 -12.73 0.03 15.96
N THR A 50 -13.79 -0.25 16.72
CA THR A 50 -13.80 -1.38 17.64
C THR A 50 -13.84 -2.71 16.90
N GLY A 51 -12.77 -3.49 17.05
CA GLY A 51 -12.64 -4.83 16.44
C GLY A 51 -11.81 -4.86 15.16
N GLU A 52 -11.34 -3.70 14.71
CA GLU A 52 -10.37 -3.59 13.61
C GLU A 52 -8.99 -4.10 14.02
N PRO A 53 -8.14 -4.51 13.06
CA PRO A 53 -6.74 -4.79 13.32
C PRO A 53 -5.94 -3.48 13.48
N ALA A 54 -5.00 -3.46 14.42
CA ALA A 54 -4.03 -2.38 14.49
C ALA A 54 -3.28 -2.18 13.14
N PRO A 55 -2.97 -0.93 12.74
CA PRO A 55 -3.17 0.33 13.49
C PRO A 55 -4.52 1.02 13.26
N PHE A 56 -5.51 0.32 12.70
CA PHE A 56 -6.84 0.88 12.37
C PHE A 56 -7.83 0.80 13.53
N ASP A 57 -7.39 0.34 14.71
CA ASP A 57 -8.22 0.00 15.86
C ASP A 57 -8.48 1.16 16.84
N GLY A 58 -8.04 2.38 16.50
CA GLY A 58 -8.35 3.56 17.28
C GLY A 58 -7.44 4.76 17.03
N PHE A 59 -7.64 5.79 17.85
CA PHE A 59 -6.79 6.98 17.88
C PHE A 59 -5.43 6.68 18.52
N ILE A 60 -4.36 7.13 17.87
CA ILE A 60 -2.97 6.89 18.29
C ILE A 60 -2.30 8.23 18.61
N GLY A 61 -1.62 8.29 19.74
CA GLY A 61 -0.98 9.51 20.23
C GLY A 61 -1.94 10.48 20.93
N ARG A 62 -1.50 11.71 21.16
CA ARG A 62 -2.28 12.78 21.82
C ARG A 62 -1.85 14.18 21.40
N ASP A 63 -2.83 15.08 21.28
CA ASP A 63 -2.59 16.53 21.17
C ASP A 63 -2.54 17.12 22.58
N GLN A 64 -1.34 17.24 23.13
CA GLN A 64 -1.17 17.63 24.52
C GLN A 64 -0.01 18.62 24.72
N ASP A 65 -0.19 19.54 25.68
CA ASP A 65 0.84 20.47 26.15
C ASP A 65 1.95 19.74 26.93
N LEU A 66 3.20 20.15 26.74
CA LEU A 66 4.42 19.55 27.33
C LEU A 66 4.51 19.66 28.86
N THR A 67 3.53 20.31 29.49
CA THR A 67 3.44 20.43 30.95
C THR A 67 2.92 19.15 31.61
N ASP A 68 2.30 18.24 30.85
CA ASP A 68 2.04 16.87 31.30
C ASP A 68 3.25 15.97 30.95
N THR A 69 3.93 15.49 31.98
CA THR A 69 5.14 14.67 31.85
C THR A 69 4.83 13.18 31.64
N VAL A 70 3.55 12.81 31.51
CA VAL A 70 3.12 11.45 31.20
C VAL A 70 3.02 11.27 29.69
N LEU A 71 4.12 10.84 29.06
CA LEU A 71 4.18 10.11 27.78
C LEU A 71 3.20 10.59 26.68
N ALA A 72 3.14 11.90 26.39
CA ALA A 72 2.47 12.36 25.19
C ALA A 72 3.30 11.93 23.96
N GLU A 73 2.82 10.90 23.26
CA GLU A 73 3.44 10.38 22.04
C GLU A 73 2.75 10.99 20.81
N ASP A 74 3.54 11.32 19.80
CA ASP A 74 3.00 11.65 18.48
C ASP A 74 2.41 10.38 17.84
N PHE A 75 1.51 10.54 16.86
CA PHE A 75 1.06 9.45 16.02
C PHE A 75 2.28 8.77 15.38
N SER A 76 2.36 7.46 15.57
CA SER A 76 3.32 6.61 14.86
C SER A 76 2.70 5.25 14.62
N ALA A 77 2.60 4.87 13.35
CA ALA A 77 2.01 3.60 12.94
C ALA A 77 2.73 3.02 11.73
N SER A 78 2.63 1.70 11.59
CA SER A 78 3.10 0.96 10.43
C SER A 78 2.09 -0.11 10.06
N TRP A 79 1.93 -0.37 8.77
CA TRP A 79 1.04 -1.40 8.24
C TRP A 79 1.65 -2.03 6.99
N THR A 80 1.27 -3.27 6.71
CA THR A 80 1.84 -4.05 5.60
C THR A 80 0.74 -4.56 4.69
N PHE A 81 0.81 -4.23 3.40
CA PHE A 81 0.01 -4.88 2.37
C PHE A 81 0.69 -6.15 1.91
N ASN A 82 -0.09 -7.23 1.76
CA ASN A 82 0.36 -8.48 1.17
C ASN A 82 -0.48 -8.78 -0.08
N TYR A 83 0.19 -9.10 -1.18
CA TYR A 83 -0.43 -9.41 -2.46
C TYR A 83 0.47 -10.32 -3.30
N ALA A 84 -0.05 -10.83 -4.41
CA ALA A 84 0.77 -11.63 -5.33
C ALA A 84 1.86 -10.75 -5.96
N PRO A 85 3.10 -11.23 -6.15
CA PRO A 85 4.12 -10.50 -6.90
C PRO A 85 3.70 -10.24 -8.35
N LEU A 86 3.85 -9.01 -8.84
CA LEU A 86 3.57 -8.61 -10.23
C LEU A 86 4.36 -7.37 -10.61
N SER A 87 4.59 -7.16 -11.92
CA SER A 87 5.23 -5.94 -12.41
C SER A 87 4.31 -4.73 -12.29
N ILE A 88 4.79 -3.62 -11.75
CA ILE A 88 3.97 -2.43 -11.45
C ILE A 88 4.20 -1.32 -12.48
N SER A 89 3.11 -0.85 -13.10
CA SER A 89 3.14 0.26 -14.08
C SER A 89 2.53 1.56 -13.55
N SER A 90 1.67 1.46 -12.53
CA SER A 90 1.15 2.59 -11.76
C SER A 90 0.67 2.09 -10.41
N ALA A 91 0.77 2.94 -9.39
CA ALA A 91 0.26 2.64 -8.06
C ALA A 91 -0.30 3.91 -7.40
N THR A 92 -1.35 3.73 -6.62
CA THR A 92 -1.99 4.76 -5.81
C THR A 92 -2.23 4.23 -4.40
N LEU A 93 -1.94 5.06 -3.40
CA LEU A 93 -2.29 4.79 -2.02
C LEU A 93 -3.40 5.75 -1.59
N THR A 94 -4.47 5.20 -1.03
CA THR A 94 -5.54 5.98 -0.40
C THR A 94 -5.52 5.77 1.11
N LEU A 95 -5.60 6.84 1.89
CA LEU A 95 -5.61 6.84 3.36
C LEU A 95 -6.81 7.64 3.87
N GLY A 96 -7.49 7.12 4.90
CA GLY A 96 -8.42 7.89 5.72
C GLY A 96 -7.74 8.34 7.01
N LEU A 97 -7.58 9.65 7.19
CA LEU A 97 -6.91 10.24 8.36
C LEU A 97 -7.88 11.12 9.14
N TYR A 98 -7.94 10.92 10.45
CA TYR A 98 -8.66 11.76 11.39
C TYR A 98 -7.66 12.57 12.23
N ASP A 99 -7.94 13.88 12.39
CA ASP A 99 -7.21 14.76 13.32
C ASP A 99 -5.71 14.90 12.99
N HIS A 100 -5.35 14.98 11.71
CA HIS A 100 -3.94 15.11 11.30
C HIS A 100 -3.38 16.53 11.40
N ASP A 101 -4.25 17.51 11.74
CA ASP A 101 -3.90 18.89 12.07
C ASP A 101 -3.13 19.69 11.00
N SER A 102 -3.31 19.37 9.71
CA SER A 102 -2.56 20.05 8.65
C SER A 102 -2.95 21.53 8.38
N ALA A 103 -3.90 22.08 9.13
CA ALA A 103 -4.18 23.52 9.19
C ALA A 103 -3.27 24.27 10.17
N SER A 104 -2.48 23.54 10.98
CA SER A 104 -1.45 24.14 11.85
C SER A 104 -0.28 24.69 11.05
N PRO A 105 0.39 25.77 11.51
CA PRO A 105 1.57 26.27 10.84
C PRO A 105 2.71 25.25 10.78
N GLY A 106 3.26 25.02 9.58
CA GLY A 106 4.34 24.04 9.37
C GLY A 106 3.79 22.68 8.94
N SER A 107 4.70 21.72 8.74
CA SER A 107 4.36 20.41 8.20
C SER A 107 4.26 19.36 9.30
N GLN A 108 3.14 18.65 9.32
CA GLN A 108 2.81 17.68 10.38
C GLN A 108 3.34 16.27 10.09
N VAL A 109 3.87 15.99 8.89
CA VAL A 109 4.48 14.67 8.61
C VAL A 109 5.93 14.68 9.03
N GLY A 110 6.23 14.01 10.15
CA GLY A 110 7.60 13.80 10.63
C GLY A 110 8.31 12.64 9.94
N GLY A 111 7.56 11.78 9.24
CA GLY A 111 8.09 10.73 8.38
C GLY A 111 6.99 9.94 7.70
N PHE A 112 7.15 9.64 6.41
CA PHE A 112 6.28 8.72 5.69
C PHE A 112 7.11 7.88 4.74
N PHE A 113 7.14 6.56 4.93
CA PHE A 113 8.02 5.66 4.20
C PHE A 113 7.26 4.50 3.59
N LEU A 114 7.70 4.09 2.40
CA LEU A 114 7.44 2.77 1.82
C LEU A 114 8.75 1.98 1.90
N ASP A 115 8.80 1.00 2.78
CA ASP A 115 10.03 0.32 3.21
C ASP A 115 11.10 1.34 3.62
N SER A 116 12.16 1.49 2.82
CA SER A 116 13.22 2.48 3.03
C SER A 116 13.09 3.74 2.16
N LEU A 117 12.08 3.82 1.29
CA LEU A 117 11.85 4.96 0.42
C LEU A 117 11.09 6.06 1.17
N ASP A 118 11.71 7.24 1.26
CA ASP A 118 11.11 8.40 1.89
C ASP A 118 10.10 9.08 0.94
N LEU A 119 8.84 9.07 1.37
CA LEU A 119 7.69 9.69 0.71
C LEU A 119 7.13 10.86 1.54
N THR A 120 7.85 11.32 2.57
CA THR A 120 7.43 12.40 3.49
C THR A 120 6.99 13.65 2.72
N GLY A 121 7.77 14.07 1.72
CA GLY A 121 7.42 15.24 0.90
C GLY A 121 6.13 15.07 0.09
N LEU A 122 5.81 13.84 -0.34
CA LEU A 122 4.59 13.54 -1.09
C LEU A 122 3.35 13.70 -0.21
N LEU A 123 3.36 13.09 0.98
CA LEU A 123 2.23 13.17 1.90
C LEU A 123 2.07 14.60 2.46
N ASN A 124 3.18 15.28 2.80
CA ASN A 124 3.15 16.69 3.18
C ASN A 124 2.46 17.54 2.11
N SER A 125 2.88 17.42 0.85
CA SER A 125 2.27 18.20 -0.22
C SER A 125 0.77 17.96 -0.34
N ALA A 126 0.31 16.72 -0.11
CA ALA A 126 -1.10 16.37 -0.15
C ALA A 126 -1.90 16.96 1.03
N LEU A 127 -1.34 16.91 2.24
CA LEU A 127 -1.94 17.48 3.46
C LEU A 127 -2.06 19.01 3.38
N GLU A 128 -1.00 19.69 2.93
CA GLU A 128 -0.94 21.15 2.77
C GLU A 128 -1.88 21.65 1.66
N ALA A 129 -2.09 20.86 0.60
CA ALA A 129 -2.96 21.25 -0.50
C ALA A 129 -4.46 21.30 -0.11
N ARG A 130 -4.84 20.64 0.98
CA ARG A 130 -6.24 20.52 1.40
C ARG A 130 -6.52 21.11 2.79
N GLY A 131 -5.53 21.21 3.66
CA GLY A 131 -5.64 21.76 5.02
C GLY A 131 -6.70 21.06 5.86
N GLY A 132 -6.32 20.13 6.73
CA GLY A 132 -7.22 19.55 7.73
C GLY A 132 -7.30 20.43 8.95
N GLY A 133 -8.51 20.86 9.31
CA GLY A 133 -8.75 21.52 10.59
C GLY A 133 -8.60 20.55 11.76
N ASN A 134 -8.61 21.11 12.98
CA ASN A 134 -8.71 20.32 14.21
C ASN A 134 -9.93 19.38 14.13
N ALA A 135 -9.72 18.11 14.48
CA ALA A 135 -10.72 17.05 14.52
C ALA A 135 -11.49 16.84 13.21
N VAL A 136 -10.84 17.09 12.06
CA VAL A 136 -11.40 16.80 10.73
C VAL A 136 -10.91 15.45 10.24
N TYR A 137 -11.82 14.68 9.64
CA TYR A 137 -11.51 13.50 8.86
C TYR A 137 -11.32 13.85 7.38
N ASN A 138 -10.22 13.40 6.79
CA ASN A 138 -9.91 13.61 5.37
C ASN A 138 -9.43 12.32 4.70
N ILE A 139 -9.71 12.21 3.40
CA ILE A 139 -9.25 11.10 2.56
C ILE A 139 -8.21 11.63 1.57
N TYR A 140 -7.02 11.03 1.63
CA TYR A 140 -5.90 11.37 0.76
C TYR A 140 -5.66 10.25 -0.24
N THR A 141 -5.66 10.58 -1.53
CA THR A 141 -5.23 9.66 -2.60
C THR A 141 -3.92 10.17 -3.19
N LEU A 142 -2.85 9.39 -2.99
CA LEU A 142 -1.50 9.68 -3.43
C LEU A 142 -1.18 8.82 -4.66
N THR A 143 -0.76 9.46 -5.75
CA THR A 143 -0.10 8.74 -6.84
C THR A 143 1.33 8.44 -6.41
N LEU A 144 1.69 7.16 -6.34
CA LEU A 144 3.03 6.76 -5.93
C LEU A 144 4.03 7.02 -7.09
N PRO A 145 5.20 7.61 -6.81
CA PRO A 145 6.21 7.87 -7.84
C PRO A 145 6.73 6.56 -8.46
N ALA A 146 7.15 6.59 -9.72
CA ALA A 146 7.69 5.41 -10.40
C ALA A 146 8.93 4.81 -9.71
N SER A 147 9.65 5.59 -8.89
CA SER A 147 10.74 5.09 -8.05
C SER A 147 10.30 4.09 -6.98
N THR A 148 9.00 3.97 -6.70
CA THR A 148 8.44 3.00 -5.76
C THR A 148 8.13 1.64 -6.41
N PHE A 149 8.05 1.56 -7.73
CA PHE A 149 7.43 0.41 -8.39
C PHE A 149 8.18 -0.88 -8.15
N THR A 150 9.51 -0.89 -8.29
CA THR A 150 10.34 -2.08 -8.02
C THR A 150 10.22 -2.57 -6.58
N THR A 151 10.00 -1.66 -5.63
CA THR A 151 9.78 -2.01 -4.22
C THR A 151 8.44 -2.70 -4.04
N LEU A 152 7.43 -2.34 -4.84
CA LEU A 152 6.10 -2.94 -4.78
C LEU A 152 6.00 -4.29 -5.53
N GLU A 153 6.96 -4.66 -6.36
CA GLU A 153 6.84 -5.86 -7.22
C GLU A 153 6.95 -7.19 -6.45
N ASP A 154 7.52 -7.18 -5.25
CA ASP A 154 7.77 -8.39 -4.45
C ASP A 154 6.52 -8.94 -3.71
N GLY A 155 5.41 -8.21 -3.78
CA GLY A 155 4.15 -8.62 -3.15
C GLY A 155 3.98 -8.16 -1.70
N VAL A 156 4.94 -7.43 -1.14
CA VAL A 156 4.89 -6.96 0.26
C VAL A 156 5.25 -5.48 0.31
N ALA A 157 4.30 -4.64 0.72
CA ALA A 157 4.54 -3.20 0.85
C ALA A 157 4.38 -2.77 2.31
N ASN A 158 5.49 -2.41 2.97
CA ASN A 158 5.44 -1.92 4.35
C ASN A 158 5.43 -0.39 4.37
N PHE A 159 4.33 0.18 4.85
CA PHE A 159 4.23 1.62 5.06
C PHE A 159 4.45 1.96 6.53
N SER A 160 5.08 3.10 6.77
CA SER A 160 5.12 3.72 8.10
C SER A 160 4.83 5.21 8.00
N LEU A 161 4.07 5.71 8.97
CA LEU A 161 3.71 7.11 9.10
C LEU A 161 3.98 7.57 10.53
N ARG A 162 4.63 8.71 10.64
CA ARG A 162 4.78 9.46 11.88
C ARG A 162 4.31 10.89 11.64
N LEU A 163 3.34 11.32 12.44
CA LEU A 163 2.99 12.75 12.51
C LEU A 163 3.81 13.41 13.61
N VAL A 164 3.96 14.72 13.54
CA VAL A 164 4.64 15.54 14.53
C VAL A 164 3.89 16.85 14.68
N GLY A 165 3.94 17.40 15.89
CA GLY A 165 3.50 18.77 16.11
C GLY A 165 4.37 19.78 15.33
N PRO A 166 3.88 21.02 15.19
CA PRO A 166 2.77 21.59 15.96
C PRO A 166 1.37 21.20 15.42
N THR A 167 0.40 21.14 16.34
CA THR A 167 -1.04 20.88 16.09
C THR A 167 -1.95 21.97 16.59
N LEU A 168 -3.20 21.97 16.14
CA LEU A 168 -4.24 22.87 16.63
C LEU A 168 -4.84 22.22 17.88
N GLY A 169 -4.76 22.90 19.01
CA GLY A 169 -5.27 22.44 20.29
C GLY A 169 -6.51 23.20 20.75
N GLY A 170 -7.23 22.56 21.68
CA GLY A 170 -8.44 23.12 22.30
C GLY A 170 -9.68 23.02 21.42
N THR A 171 -10.86 23.16 22.00
CA THR A 171 -12.17 23.03 21.31
C THR A 171 -12.40 24.02 20.16
N SER A 172 -11.56 25.04 20.02
CA SER A 172 -11.63 26.05 18.95
C SER A 172 -10.46 26.00 17.97
N GLY A 173 -9.46 25.13 18.19
CA GLY A 173 -8.23 25.09 17.38
C GLY A 173 -7.32 26.31 17.56
N ASP A 174 -7.56 27.16 18.56
CA ASP A 174 -6.82 28.42 18.77
C ASP A 174 -5.51 28.23 19.55
N SER A 175 -5.28 27.05 20.14
CA SER A 175 -4.02 26.74 20.82
C SER A 175 -3.06 26.04 19.87
N VAL A 176 -1.76 26.21 20.04
CA VAL A 176 -0.77 25.41 19.30
C VAL A 176 -0.13 24.43 20.27
N LEU A 177 -0.27 23.14 19.99
CA LEU A 177 0.27 22.07 20.83
C LEU A 177 1.47 21.41 20.14
N PRO A 178 2.46 20.93 20.92
CA PRO A 178 3.71 20.41 20.38
C PRO A 178 3.64 18.95 19.90
N LYS A 179 2.50 18.28 20.07
CA LYS A 179 2.28 16.85 19.76
C LYS A 179 1.08 16.65 18.86
N ASN A 180 1.18 15.69 17.95
CA ASN A 180 0.13 15.36 16.98
C ASN A 180 -0.34 13.93 17.14
N GLY A 181 -1.49 13.72 17.76
CA GLY A 181 -2.21 12.45 17.74
C GLY A 181 -3.17 12.41 16.56
N ALA A 182 -3.41 11.22 16.01
CA ALA A 182 -4.33 11.08 14.89
C ALA A 182 -4.98 9.69 14.88
N GLY A 183 -6.01 9.56 14.05
CA GLY A 183 -6.59 8.28 13.68
C GLY A 183 -6.24 7.88 12.25
N LEU A 184 -5.86 6.63 12.03
CA LEU A 184 -5.78 6.02 10.70
C LEU A 184 -6.95 5.04 10.56
N ASP A 185 -7.91 5.35 9.70
CA ASP A 185 -9.18 4.61 9.54
C ASP A 185 -9.03 3.43 8.58
N PHE A 186 -8.51 3.70 7.39
CA PHE A 186 -8.22 2.64 6.41
C PHE A 186 -7.05 3.02 5.54
N ALA A 187 -6.48 2.00 4.89
CA ALA A 187 -5.50 2.18 3.83
C ALA A 187 -5.81 1.27 2.65
N THR A 188 -5.86 1.82 1.44
CA THR A 188 -6.05 1.08 0.20
C THR A 188 -4.87 1.28 -0.72
N LEU A 189 -4.19 0.19 -1.11
CA LEU A 189 -3.17 0.18 -2.14
C LEU A 189 -3.78 -0.38 -3.43
N ALA A 190 -3.81 0.43 -4.47
CA ALA A 190 -4.27 0.03 -5.80
C ALA A 190 -3.13 0.18 -6.80
N PHE A 191 -2.97 -0.79 -7.69
CA PHE A 191 -1.95 -0.73 -8.73
C PHE A 191 -2.41 -1.42 -10.01
N ASN A 192 -1.86 -0.96 -11.12
CA ASN A 192 -2.00 -1.61 -12.42
C ASN A 192 -0.67 -2.22 -12.82
N GLY A 193 -0.70 -3.47 -13.25
CA GLY A 193 0.48 -4.22 -13.67
C GLY A 193 0.17 -5.27 -14.72
N GLY A 194 1.17 -5.93 -15.28
CA GLY A 194 0.98 -6.91 -16.34
C GLY A 194 2.09 -7.94 -16.31
N ASP A 195 1.68 -9.21 -16.28
CA ASP A 195 2.43 -10.44 -16.02
C ASP A 195 2.83 -10.65 -14.54
N SER A 196 2.49 -11.82 -14.00
CA SER A 196 2.99 -12.30 -12.70
C SER A 196 4.50 -12.48 -12.81
N VAL A 197 5.26 -11.98 -11.84
CA VAL A 197 6.71 -12.22 -11.81
C VAL A 197 6.93 -13.72 -11.63
N SER A 198 7.58 -14.37 -12.59
CA SER A 198 7.87 -15.81 -12.48
C SER A 198 8.86 -16.03 -11.34
N VAL A 199 8.38 -16.52 -10.20
CA VAL A 199 9.25 -16.99 -9.12
C VAL A 199 9.96 -18.25 -9.63
N PRO A 200 11.30 -18.29 -9.72
CA PRO A 200 12.00 -19.51 -10.10
C PRO A 200 11.65 -20.61 -9.10
N GLU A 201 11.07 -21.71 -9.58
CA GLU A 201 10.80 -22.86 -8.71
C GLU A 201 12.12 -23.28 -8.04
N PRO A 202 12.15 -23.49 -6.71
CA PRO A 202 13.32 -24.06 -6.06
C PRO A 202 13.60 -25.37 -6.77
N SER A 203 14.85 -25.59 -7.17
CA SER A 203 15.29 -26.64 -8.09
C SER A 203 14.88 -28.04 -7.61
N SER A 204 13.63 -28.40 -7.83
CA SER A 204 13.02 -29.69 -7.50
C SER A 204 13.69 -30.80 -8.31
N LEU A 205 14.23 -30.44 -9.49
CA LEU A 205 15.16 -31.26 -10.27
C LEU A 205 16.49 -31.52 -9.55
N ALA A 206 17.06 -30.55 -8.83
CA ALA A 206 18.32 -30.76 -8.09
C ALA A 206 18.11 -31.74 -6.92
N LEU A 207 16.96 -31.71 -6.26
CA LEU A 207 16.58 -32.68 -5.23
C LEU A 207 16.32 -34.08 -5.81
N LEU A 208 15.65 -34.15 -6.97
CA LEU A 208 15.38 -35.41 -7.65
C LEU A 208 16.69 -36.08 -8.10
N PHE A 209 17.59 -35.36 -8.77
CA PHE A 209 18.88 -35.92 -9.21
C PHE A 209 19.85 -36.20 -8.06
N GLY A 210 19.85 -35.37 -7.00
CA GLY A 210 20.64 -35.64 -5.79
C GLY A 210 20.28 -36.97 -5.14
N SER A 211 18.99 -37.30 -5.07
CA SER A 211 18.51 -38.56 -4.46
C SER A 211 18.96 -39.82 -5.21
N PHE A 212 19.06 -39.77 -6.55
CA PHE A 212 19.51 -40.91 -7.36
C PHE A 212 21.03 -41.15 -7.25
N PHE A 213 21.85 -40.11 -7.13
CA PHE A 213 23.29 -40.28 -6.92
C PHE A 213 23.62 -40.81 -5.52
N SER A 214 22.87 -40.41 -4.48
CA SER A 214 23.05 -40.95 -3.12
C SER A 214 22.70 -42.43 -3.02
N LEU A 215 21.62 -42.91 -3.67
CA LEU A 215 21.27 -44.33 -3.68
C LEU A 215 22.24 -45.19 -4.52
N ALA A 216 22.78 -44.66 -5.62
CA ALA A 216 23.76 -45.36 -6.44
C ALA A 216 25.13 -45.53 -5.73
N ALA A 217 25.54 -44.55 -4.93
CA ALA A 217 26.76 -44.63 -4.13
C ALA A 217 26.65 -45.63 -2.96
N LEU A 218 25.46 -45.73 -2.34
CA LEU A 218 25.19 -46.68 -1.24
C LEU A 218 25.04 -48.14 -1.73
N SER A 219 24.50 -48.37 -2.93
CA SER A 219 24.39 -49.73 -3.49
C SER A 219 25.72 -50.33 -3.93
N ARG A 220 26.70 -49.50 -4.32
CA ARG A 220 28.07 -49.97 -4.66
C ARG A 220 28.91 -50.34 -3.43
N ARG A 221 28.60 -49.82 -2.24
CA ARG A 221 29.32 -50.17 -1.00
C ARG A 221 28.93 -51.52 -0.39
N ARG A 222 27.85 -52.17 -0.85
CA ARG A 222 27.38 -53.48 -0.31
C ARG A 222 27.78 -54.70 -1.16
N ARG A 223 28.71 -54.57 -2.11
CA ARG A 223 29.18 -55.69 -2.96
C ARG A 223 30.68 -55.98 -2.82
N SER A 224 31.25 -55.66 -1.67
CA SER A 224 32.60 -56.05 -1.30
C SER A 224 32.54 -56.76 0.04
N ASP A 225 32.19 -58.05 0.01
CA ASP A 225 32.52 -59.11 0.96
C ASP A 225 32.23 -60.47 0.31
#